data_AF-A0A9X4ILB7-F1
#
_entry.id   AF-A0A9X4ILB7-F1
#
_cell.length_a   1.000
_cell.length_b   1.000
_cell.length_c   1.000
_cell.angle_alpha   90.00
_cell.angle_beta   90.00
_cell.angle_gamma   90.00
#
_symmetry.space_group_name_H-M   'P 1'
#
loop_
_entity.id
_entity.type
_entity.pdbx_description
1 polymer ?
#
loop_
_entity_poly.entity_id
_entity_poly.type
_entity_poly.pdbx_seq_one_letter_code
_entity_poly.pdbx_strand_id
1 'polypeptide(L)'
;MKKKQLYEIARRSNINHKFTSENEVLIYEDHRTIINVLYFLIEKRELTESVDLIMFDNHDDYCHPRESTIKKIIEFLKKPNPRELNQIVEFDLNHLDDDWVKVGMELGLINNVFLFNSDESGIGFREEYKTQNFGTKYLYNLGDVWSALGHRGYLNDPIKTEYQTLWDDFGWELKDGKFDFKKNRRNFVFDIDLDCFSTRIMDKTIAIPEEIIIERLTEHSRASYHYHYSSQQFMKQLIREAEMVTICYENGCCGGIREAHKIFNMVDYVLFDNQIGN
;
A
#
# COMPACT_ATOMS: atom_id res chain seq x y z
N MET A 1 -2.90 15.83 17.49
CA MET A 1 -4.10 15.90 16.62
C MET A 1 -5.36 16.11 17.46
N LYS A 2 -6.34 16.92 17.03
CA LYS A 2 -7.66 16.96 17.70
C LYS A 2 -8.47 15.76 17.18
N LYS A 3 -8.66 14.73 18.03
CA LYS A 3 -9.47 13.50 17.77
C LYS A 3 -10.76 13.71 16.94
N LYS A 4 -11.37 14.90 17.01
CA LYS A 4 -12.61 15.25 16.29
C LYS A 4 -12.54 15.17 14.76
N GLN A 5 -11.40 15.41 14.13
CA GLN A 5 -11.34 15.48 12.65
C GLN A 5 -11.39 14.09 11.99
N LEU A 6 -10.72 13.09 12.56
CA LEU A 6 -10.73 11.70 12.05
C LEU A 6 -12.08 10.98 12.20
N TYR A 7 -12.91 11.41 13.16
CA TYR A 7 -14.29 10.95 13.27
C TYR A 7 -15.11 11.28 12.01
N GLU A 8 -14.70 12.21 11.15
CA GLU A 8 -15.43 12.55 9.93
C GLU A 8 -15.25 11.51 8.81
N ILE A 9 -14.08 10.86 8.71
CA ILE A 9 -13.87 9.73 7.77
C ILE A 9 -14.59 8.47 8.26
N ALA A 10 -14.51 8.16 9.56
CA ALA A 10 -15.19 7.01 10.15
C ALA A 10 -16.73 7.15 10.16
N ARG A 11 -17.26 8.33 9.83
CA ARG A 11 -18.71 8.55 9.60
C ARG A 11 -19.15 8.18 8.20
N ARG A 12 -18.23 7.91 7.27
CA ARG A 12 -18.55 7.26 6.01
C ARG A 12 -18.92 5.82 6.35
N SER A 13 -20.10 5.40 5.90
CA SER A 13 -20.50 3.99 5.95
C SER A 13 -19.37 3.16 5.32
N ASN A 14 -18.89 2.14 6.03
CA ASN A 14 -17.90 1.15 5.58
C ASN A 14 -16.41 1.51 5.76
N ILE A 15 -16.05 2.55 6.53
CA ILE A 15 -14.66 2.75 7.01
C ILE A 15 -14.61 2.56 8.53
N ASN A 16 -13.95 1.51 8.98
CA ASN A 16 -13.66 1.28 10.39
C ASN A 16 -12.32 1.88 10.76
N HIS A 17 -12.28 2.63 11.86
CA HIS A 17 -11.05 3.24 12.36
C HIS A 17 -10.66 2.60 13.69
N LYS A 18 -9.46 2.04 13.75
CA LYS A 18 -8.88 1.37 14.92
C LYS A 18 -7.58 2.06 15.31
N PHE A 19 -7.27 2.02 16.61
CA PHE A 19 -6.04 2.59 17.16
C PHE A 19 -5.21 1.45 17.74
N THR A 20 -3.96 1.36 17.32
CA THR A 20 -2.97 0.44 17.89
C THR A 20 -1.94 1.23 18.70
N SER A 21 -1.03 0.53 19.36
CA SER A 21 0.11 1.14 20.06
C SER A 21 1.11 1.82 19.11
N GLU A 22 1.17 1.39 17.85
CA GLU A 22 2.17 1.84 16.88
C GLU A 22 1.57 2.84 15.88
N ASN A 23 0.33 2.64 15.43
CA ASN A 23 -0.31 3.51 14.44
C ASN A 23 -1.85 3.50 14.48
N GLU A 24 -2.45 4.43 13.75
CA GLU A 24 -3.86 4.42 13.35
C GLU A 24 -4.06 3.49 12.15
N VAL A 25 -5.15 2.71 12.16
CA VAL A 25 -5.49 1.76 11.10
C VAL A 25 -6.90 2.07 10.59
N LEU A 26 -7.03 2.30 9.29
CA LEU A 26 -8.31 2.42 8.61
C LEU A 26 -8.60 1.15 7.82
N ILE A 27 -9.80 0.62 7.96
CA ILE A 27 -10.22 -0.65 7.37
C ILE A 27 -11.46 -0.40 6.51
N TYR A 28 -11.46 -0.90 5.28
CA TYR A 28 -12.55 -0.74 4.33
C TYR A 28 -12.66 -1.95 3.40
N GLU A 29 -13.71 -1.98 2.57
CA GLU A 29 -14.07 -3.13 1.73
C GLU A 29 -13.63 -2.99 0.27
N ASP A 30 -13.51 -1.76 -0.23
CA ASP A 30 -13.25 -1.44 -1.63
C ASP A 30 -11.94 -0.66 -1.71
N HIS A 31 -10.99 -1.15 -2.51
CA HIS A 31 -9.62 -0.63 -2.49
C HIS A 31 -9.52 0.82 -2.94
N ARG A 32 -10.39 1.25 -3.86
CA ARG A 32 -10.50 2.63 -4.35
C ARG A 32 -10.78 3.64 -3.23
N THR A 33 -11.32 3.16 -2.10
CA THR A 33 -11.55 3.98 -0.89
C THR A 33 -10.28 4.67 -0.41
N ILE A 34 -9.10 4.11 -0.68
CA ILE A 34 -7.82 4.71 -0.33
C ILE A 34 -7.64 6.12 -0.89
N ILE A 35 -8.16 6.43 -2.09
CA ILE A 35 -8.08 7.78 -2.68
C ILE A 35 -8.71 8.81 -1.74
N ASN A 36 -9.85 8.46 -1.14
CA ASN A 36 -10.55 9.33 -0.20
C ASN A 36 -9.79 9.48 1.13
N VAL A 37 -9.13 8.40 1.58
CA VAL A 37 -8.27 8.41 2.75
C VAL A 37 -7.08 9.33 2.52
N LEU A 38 -6.36 9.18 1.41
CA LEU A 38 -5.20 10.01 1.06
C LEU A 38 -5.56 11.49 0.93
N TYR A 39 -6.65 11.80 0.24
CA TYR A 39 -7.13 13.18 0.12
C TYR A 39 -7.43 13.80 1.49
N PHE A 40 -8.08 13.05 2.38
CA PHE A 40 -8.34 13.52 3.73
C PHE A 40 -7.06 13.68 4.56
N LEU A 41 -6.10 12.75 4.45
CA LEU A 41 -4.81 12.86 5.15
C LEU A 41 -4.07 14.12 4.72
N ILE A 42 -3.98 14.37 3.42
CA ILE A 42 -3.33 15.57 2.88
C ILE A 42 -4.07 16.84 3.33
N GLU A 43 -5.40 16.88 3.20
CA GLU A 43 -6.19 18.06 3.58
C GLU A 43 -6.16 18.35 5.09
N LYS A 44 -6.23 17.32 5.95
CA LYS A 44 -6.43 17.48 7.41
C LYS A 44 -5.18 17.35 8.26
N ARG A 45 -4.17 16.62 7.80
CA ARG A 45 -2.88 16.51 8.50
C ARG A 45 -1.84 17.52 7.99
N GLU A 46 -2.26 18.42 7.10
CA GLU A 46 -1.40 19.45 6.51
C GLU A 46 -0.14 18.86 5.88
N LEU A 47 -0.25 17.65 5.31
CA LEU A 47 0.85 17.09 4.51
C LEU A 47 1.05 18.03 3.33
N THR A 48 2.27 18.54 3.20
CA THR A 48 2.60 19.57 2.20
C THR A 48 2.80 19.01 0.80
N GLU A 49 2.80 17.68 0.66
CA GLU A 49 3.08 16.97 -0.58
C GLU A 49 2.39 15.60 -0.64
N SER A 50 2.37 15.01 -1.83
CA SER A 50 1.92 13.64 -2.05
C SER A 50 2.74 12.63 -1.24
N VAL A 51 2.14 11.49 -0.90
CA VAL A 51 2.82 10.42 -0.16
C VAL A 51 3.31 9.34 -1.10
N ASP A 52 4.35 8.62 -0.71
CA ASP A 52 4.61 7.30 -1.31
C ASP A 52 3.60 6.29 -0.78
N LEU A 53 3.31 5.27 -1.58
CA LEU A 53 2.46 4.16 -1.19
C LEU A 53 3.30 2.89 -1.14
N ILE A 54 3.35 2.25 0.03
CA ILE A 54 3.89 0.90 0.16
C ILE A 54 2.71 -0.04 0.24
N MET A 55 2.51 -0.81 -0.83
CA MET A 55 1.30 -1.57 -1.09
C MET A 55 1.60 -3.07 -1.04
N PHE A 56 0.81 -3.80 -0.27
CA PHE A 56 0.78 -5.26 -0.24
C PHE A 56 -0.53 -5.70 -0.86
N ASP A 57 -0.48 -6.19 -2.09
CA ASP A 57 -1.65 -6.43 -2.93
C ASP A 57 -1.32 -7.52 -3.95
N ASN A 58 -2.28 -8.40 -4.23
CA ASN A 58 -2.10 -9.41 -5.27
C ASN A 58 -2.13 -8.82 -6.68
N HIS A 59 -2.78 -7.66 -6.85
CA HIS A 59 -2.92 -6.91 -8.09
C HIS A 59 -2.02 -5.67 -8.10
N ASP A 60 -1.86 -5.04 -9.27
CA ASP A 60 -1.09 -3.79 -9.37
C ASP A 60 -1.92 -2.52 -9.45
N ASP A 61 -3.23 -2.66 -9.71
CA ASP A 61 -4.20 -1.58 -9.88
C ASP A 61 -3.70 -0.38 -10.68
N TYR A 62 -2.94 -0.69 -11.73
CA TYR A 62 -2.18 0.27 -12.52
C TYR A 62 -2.66 0.40 -13.97
N CYS A 63 -3.86 -0.05 -14.30
CA CYS A 63 -4.48 0.19 -15.59
C CYS A 63 -4.63 1.68 -15.89
N HIS A 64 -4.62 2.03 -17.17
CA HIS A 64 -4.72 3.43 -17.58
C HIS A 64 -6.15 3.96 -17.33
N PRO A 65 -6.30 5.09 -16.63
CA PRO A 65 -7.62 5.69 -16.45
C PRO A 65 -8.19 6.16 -17.78
N ARG A 66 -9.52 6.16 -17.90
CA ARG A 66 -10.21 6.69 -19.08
C ARG A 66 -9.91 8.18 -19.27
N GLU A 67 -9.78 8.64 -20.51
CA GLU A 67 -9.56 10.07 -20.81
C GLU A 67 -10.64 10.98 -20.21
N SER A 68 -11.89 10.50 -20.11
CA SER A 68 -12.99 11.22 -19.46
C SER A 68 -12.74 11.43 -17.97
N THR A 69 -12.15 10.44 -17.30
CA THR A 69 -11.80 10.48 -15.88
C THR A 69 -10.67 11.48 -15.66
N ILE A 70 -9.63 11.46 -16.51
CA ILE A 70 -8.55 12.45 -16.48
C ILE A 70 -9.07 13.88 -16.65
N LYS A 71 -9.99 14.11 -17.59
CA LYS A 71 -10.61 15.44 -17.78
C LYS A 71 -11.36 15.91 -16.53
N LYS A 72 -12.09 15.02 -15.86
CA LYS A 72 -12.77 15.32 -14.60
C LYS A 72 -11.80 15.65 -13.48
N ILE A 73 -10.71 14.90 -13.35
CA ILE A 73 -9.64 15.18 -12.38
C ILE A 73 -9.05 16.58 -12.61
N ILE A 74 -8.75 16.95 -13.85
CA ILE A 74 -8.23 18.30 -14.18
C ILE A 74 -9.20 19.40 -13.75
N GLU A 75 -10.51 19.22 -13.95
CA GLU A 75 -11.51 20.19 -13.49
C GLU A 75 -11.61 20.22 -11.96
N PHE A 76 -11.61 19.06 -11.31
CA PHE A 76 -11.61 18.93 -9.85
C PHE A 76 -10.44 19.68 -9.20
N LEU A 77 -9.23 19.55 -9.77
CA LEU A 77 -8.02 20.19 -9.23
C LEU A 77 -8.09 21.73 -9.23
N LYS A 78 -8.94 22.34 -10.06
CA LYS A 78 -9.15 23.81 -10.03
C LYS A 78 -9.92 24.26 -8.79
N LYS A 79 -10.78 23.39 -8.25
CA LYS A 79 -11.58 23.65 -7.06
C LYS A 79 -11.86 22.35 -6.28
N PRO A 80 -10.86 21.82 -5.57
CA PRO A 80 -10.99 20.55 -4.86
C PRO A 80 -12.11 20.59 -3.84
N ASN A 81 -12.97 19.58 -3.84
CA ASN A 81 -13.98 19.40 -2.81
C ASN A 81 -14.28 17.91 -2.56
N PRO A 82 -14.42 17.47 -1.30
CA PRO A 82 -14.59 16.04 -0.98
C PRO A 82 -15.77 15.36 -1.67
N ARG A 83 -16.84 16.09 -1.99
CA ARG A 83 -18.05 15.52 -2.60
C ARG A 83 -17.81 15.11 -4.06
N GLU A 84 -17.14 15.96 -4.82
CA GLU A 84 -16.78 15.68 -6.21
C GLU A 84 -15.73 14.58 -6.30
N LEU A 85 -14.76 14.55 -5.37
CA LEU A 85 -13.81 13.43 -5.30
C LEU A 85 -14.53 12.09 -5.12
N ASN A 86 -15.49 12.02 -4.19
CA ASN A 86 -16.27 10.80 -4.00
C ASN A 86 -17.01 10.38 -5.28
N GLN A 87 -17.53 11.34 -6.06
CA GLN A 87 -18.20 11.04 -7.32
C GLN A 87 -17.22 10.48 -8.36
N ILE A 88 -16.00 11.03 -8.43
CA ILE A 88 -14.96 10.50 -9.29
C ILE A 88 -14.65 9.05 -8.88
N VAL A 89 -14.35 8.82 -7.59
CA VAL A 89 -14.00 7.49 -7.06
C VAL A 89 -15.11 6.46 -7.35
N GLU A 90 -16.36 6.79 -7.07
CA GLU A 90 -17.49 5.87 -7.17
C GLU A 90 -17.93 5.58 -8.62
N PHE A 91 -17.87 6.58 -9.52
CA PHE A 91 -18.55 6.49 -10.82
C PHE A 91 -17.62 6.64 -12.03
N ASP A 92 -16.40 7.12 -11.84
CA ASP A 92 -15.49 7.45 -12.94
C ASP A 92 -14.25 6.57 -13.02
N LEU A 93 -13.91 5.82 -11.98
CA LEU A 93 -12.90 4.77 -12.06
C LEU A 93 -13.38 3.62 -12.94
N ASN A 94 -12.45 2.73 -13.30
CA ASN A 94 -12.80 1.52 -14.00
C ASN A 94 -13.68 0.63 -13.09
N HIS A 95 -14.58 -0.13 -13.70
CA HIS A 95 -15.48 -1.05 -13.01
C HIS A 95 -14.80 -2.30 -12.46
N LEU A 96 -13.56 -2.55 -12.89
CA LEU A 96 -12.68 -3.61 -12.38
C LEU A 96 -11.78 -3.12 -11.24
N ASP A 97 -11.90 -1.84 -10.89
CA ASP A 97 -11.17 -1.22 -9.79
C ASP A 97 -9.65 -1.22 -9.99
N ASP A 98 -9.19 -1.41 -11.23
CA ASP A 98 -7.79 -1.62 -11.59
C ASP A 98 -7.03 -0.34 -12.02
N ASP A 99 -7.63 0.86 -11.92
CA ASP A 99 -7.02 2.12 -12.39
C ASP A 99 -6.78 3.17 -11.29
N TRP A 100 -7.10 2.84 -10.03
CA TRP A 100 -7.14 3.81 -8.94
C TRP A 100 -5.74 4.33 -8.56
N VAL A 101 -4.68 3.55 -8.73
CA VAL A 101 -3.31 4.01 -8.43
C VAL A 101 -2.95 5.19 -9.32
N LYS A 102 -3.18 5.07 -10.64
CA LYS A 102 -2.90 6.15 -11.60
C LYS A 102 -3.84 7.33 -11.40
N VAL A 103 -5.10 7.10 -11.03
CA VAL A 103 -6.00 8.18 -10.62
C VAL A 103 -5.45 8.92 -9.40
N GLY A 104 -4.94 8.21 -8.39
CA GLY A 104 -4.31 8.80 -7.21
C GLY A 104 -3.06 9.63 -7.55
N MET A 105 -2.27 9.20 -8.54
CA MET A 105 -1.15 9.97 -9.09
C MET A 105 -1.61 11.23 -9.82
N GLU A 106 -2.65 11.15 -10.64
CA GLU A 106 -3.24 12.29 -11.38
C GLU A 106 -3.94 13.29 -10.46
N LEU A 107 -4.39 12.86 -9.29
CA LEU A 107 -4.90 13.74 -8.23
C LEU A 107 -3.78 14.39 -7.39
N GLY A 108 -2.53 14.00 -7.60
CA GLY A 108 -1.40 14.48 -6.81
C GLY A 108 -1.42 13.97 -5.36
N LEU A 109 -2.05 12.82 -5.11
CA LEU A 109 -2.13 12.18 -3.79
C LEU A 109 -1.02 11.15 -3.60
N ILE A 110 -0.71 10.41 -4.68
CA ILE A 110 0.32 9.36 -4.71
C ILE A 110 1.54 9.88 -5.47
N ASN A 111 2.72 9.68 -4.89
CA ASN A 111 4.01 9.91 -5.52
C ASN A 111 4.51 8.64 -6.21
N ASN A 112 5.20 7.74 -5.51
CA ASN A 112 5.60 6.45 -6.04
C ASN A 112 4.86 5.31 -5.33
N VAL A 113 4.79 4.15 -5.98
CA VAL A 113 4.22 2.92 -5.41
C VAL A 113 5.32 1.86 -5.32
N PHE A 114 5.37 1.19 -4.17
CA PHE A 114 6.24 0.04 -3.92
C PHE A 114 5.35 -1.16 -3.61
N LEU A 115 5.11 -1.97 -4.63
CA LEU A 115 4.20 -3.10 -4.61
C LEU A 115 4.94 -4.38 -4.17
N PHE A 116 4.39 -5.05 -3.18
CA PHE A 116 4.83 -6.35 -2.68
C PHE A 116 3.74 -7.40 -2.83
N ASN A 117 4.17 -8.67 -2.94
CA ASN A 117 3.32 -9.86 -2.92
C ASN A 117 2.24 -9.89 -4.03
N SER A 118 2.57 -9.39 -5.22
CA SER A 118 1.66 -9.39 -6.36
C SER A 118 1.94 -10.54 -7.33
N ASP A 119 1.15 -11.61 -7.24
CA ASP A 119 1.22 -12.75 -8.16
C ASP A 119 0.45 -12.48 -9.47
N GLU A 120 -0.51 -11.54 -9.47
CA GLU A 120 -1.35 -11.21 -10.63
C GLU A 120 -0.99 -9.88 -11.31
N SER A 121 0.17 -9.28 -11.01
CA SER A 121 0.60 -8.07 -11.71
C SER A 121 1.03 -8.31 -13.17
N GLY A 122 0.61 -7.39 -14.04
CA GLY A 122 1.11 -7.28 -15.42
C GLY A 122 2.42 -6.50 -15.55
N ILE A 123 2.96 -5.99 -14.44
CA ILE A 123 4.10 -5.09 -14.39
C ILE A 123 5.38 -5.85 -14.04
N GLY A 124 6.43 -5.60 -14.84
CA GLY A 124 7.78 -6.04 -14.50
C GLY A 124 8.36 -5.26 -13.31
N PHE A 125 9.68 -5.17 -13.19
CA PHE A 125 10.32 -4.53 -12.02
C PHE A 125 9.89 -3.07 -11.78
N ARG A 126 9.68 -2.29 -12.84
CA ARG A 126 9.37 -0.87 -12.76
C ARG A 126 8.57 -0.40 -13.95
N GLU A 127 7.54 0.39 -13.70
CA GLU A 127 6.76 1.09 -14.73
C GLU A 127 6.73 2.59 -14.48
N GLU A 128 6.74 3.36 -15.57
CA GLU A 128 6.69 4.82 -15.55
C GLU A 128 5.28 5.31 -15.89
N TYR A 129 4.82 6.33 -15.18
CA TYR A 129 3.59 7.04 -15.53
C TYR A 129 3.79 8.56 -15.52
N LYS A 130 3.47 9.20 -16.65
CA LYS A 130 3.54 10.65 -16.80
C LYS A 130 2.16 11.25 -16.56
N THR A 131 1.98 11.87 -15.39
CA THR A 131 0.74 12.56 -15.05
C THR A 131 0.58 13.85 -15.86
N GLN A 132 -0.64 14.38 -15.93
CA GLN A 132 -0.90 15.65 -16.60
C GLN A 132 -0.28 16.84 -15.84
N ASN A 133 -0.31 16.81 -14.50
CA ASN A 133 -0.03 17.99 -13.67
C ASN A 133 1.08 17.78 -12.61
N PHE A 134 1.48 16.55 -12.31
CA PHE A 134 2.32 16.21 -11.14
C PHE A 134 3.64 15.52 -11.50
N GLY A 135 4.04 15.62 -12.77
CA GLY A 135 5.28 15.05 -13.30
C GLY A 135 5.23 13.53 -13.47
N THR A 136 6.41 12.93 -13.51
CA THR A 136 6.58 11.48 -13.70
C THR A 136 6.60 10.76 -12.37
N LYS A 137 5.83 9.68 -12.27
CA LYS A 137 5.69 8.78 -11.12
C LYS A 137 6.09 7.36 -11.50
N TYR A 138 6.37 6.53 -10.49
CA TYR A 138 6.83 5.16 -10.69
C TYR A 138 6.06 4.17 -9.83
N LEU A 139 5.76 3.01 -10.41
CA LEU A 139 5.43 1.79 -9.67
C LEU A 139 6.63 0.86 -9.73
N TYR A 140 7.04 0.35 -8.58
CA TYR A 140 8.06 -0.69 -8.43
C TYR A 140 7.38 -1.98 -7.99
N ASN A 141 7.42 -3.03 -8.83
CA ASN A 141 6.99 -4.37 -8.42
C ASN A 141 8.20 -5.08 -7.81
N LEU A 142 8.15 -5.28 -6.50
CA LEU A 142 9.24 -5.85 -5.71
C LEU A 142 9.07 -7.36 -5.48
N GLY A 143 8.00 -7.96 -6.01
CA GLY A 143 7.63 -9.34 -5.75
C GLY A 143 7.38 -9.58 -4.27
N ASP A 144 7.61 -10.80 -3.80
CA ASP A 144 7.41 -11.09 -2.38
C ASP A 144 8.36 -10.32 -1.46
N VAL A 145 7.85 -9.87 -0.31
CA VAL A 145 8.65 -9.16 0.70
C VAL A 145 9.86 -9.99 1.20
N TRP A 146 9.70 -11.31 1.38
CA TRP A 146 10.79 -12.19 1.80
C TRP A 146 11.85 -12.37 0.71
N SER A 147 11.45 -12.32 -0.56
CA SER A 147 12.39 -12.38 -1.70
C SER A 147 13.12 -11.05 -1.86
N ALA A 148 12.43 -9.93 -1.70
CA ALA A 148 13.01 -8.58 -1.75
C ALA A 148 14.06 -8.34 -0.66
N LEU A 149 13.83 -8.85 0.55
CA LEU A 149 14.78 -8.82 1.68
C LEU A 149 15.77 -9.99 1.65
N GLY A 150 15.52 -11.01 0.84
CA GLY A 150 16.31 -12.23 0.77
C GLY A 150 17.70 -12.04 0.15
N HIS A 151 18.45 -13.13 0.05
CA HIS A 151 19.75 -13.09 -0.62
C HIS A 151 19.59 -12.65 -2.08
N ARG A 152 20.34 -11.62 -2.50
CA ARG A 152 20.28 -11.01 -3.85
C ARG A 152 18.97 -10.25 -4.16
N GLY A 153 18.11 -10.06 -3.16
CA GLY A 153 16.86 -9.32 -3.26
C GLY A 153 17.07 -7.82 -3.44
N TYR A 154 16.03 -7.14 -3.94
CA TYR A 154 16.07 -5.71 -4.27
C TYR A 154 16.46 -4.81 -3.11
N LEU A 155 16.20 -5.22 -1.86
CA LEU A 155 16.44 -4.41 -0.66
C LEU A 155 17.62 -4.93 0.19
N ASN A 156 18.37 -5.91 -0.29
CA ASN A 156 19.45 -6.55 0.46
C ASN A 156 20.73 -6.82 -0.37
N ASP A 157 20.83 -6.39 -1.62
CA ASP A 157 22.04 -6.57 -2.44
C ASP A 157 22.76 -5.25 -2.76
N PRO A 158 23.71 -4.79 -1.93
CA PRO A 158 24.42 -3.54 -2.16
C PRO A 158 25.35 -3.57 -3.39
N ILE A 159 25.60 -4.75 -3.97
CA ILE A 159 26.44 -4.89 -5.17
C ILE A 159 25.65 -4.51 -6.43
N LYS A 160 24.33 -4.62 -6.40
CA LYS A 160 23.45 -4.32 -7.54
C LYS A 160 23.10 -2.84 -7.58
N THR A 161 24.07 -2.03 -8.02
CA THR A 161 23.91 -0.57 -8.16
C THR A 161 22.82 -0.17 -9.16
N GLU A 162 22.33 -1.10 -9.99
CA GLU A 162 21.17 -0.89 -10.86
C GLU A 162 19.87 -0.58 -10.09
N TYR A 163 19.79 -0.95 -8.81
CA TYR A 163 18.66 -0.62 -7.93
C TYR A 163 18.83 0.70 -7.18
N GLN A 164 19.87 1.49 -7.47
CA GLN A 164 20.12 2.76 -6.77
C GLN A 164 18.92 3.71 -6.86
N THR A 165 18.26 3.81 -8.01
CA THR A 165 17.06 4.65 -8.15
C THR A 165 15.89 4.15 -7.29
N LEU A 166 15.69 2.83 -7.21
CA LEU A 166 14.70 2.24 -6.29
C LEU A 166 15.04 2.63 -4.85
N TRP A 167 16.30 2.49 -4.42
CA TRP A 167 16.70 2.82 -3.06
C TRP A 167 16.54 4.30 -2.75
N ASP A 168 16.87 5.16 -3.71
CA ASP A 168 16.68 6.59 -3.55
C ASP A 168 15.22 6.98 -3.41
N ASP A 169 14.35 6.41 -4.25
CA ASP A 169 12.90 6.64 -4.23
C ASP A 169 12.25 6.03 -2.96
N PHE A 170 12.62 4.82 -2.55
CA PHE A 170 12.08 4.14 -1.36
C PHE A 170 12.55 4.79 -0.05
N GLY A 171 13.60 5.63 -0.12
CA GLY A 171 14.28 6.13 1.06
C GLY A 171 15.09 5.06 1.77
N TRP A 172 15.66 4.10 1.03
CA TRP A 172 16.58 3.07 1.51
C TRP A 172 18.02 3.55 1.31
N GLU A 173 18.84 3.56 2.36
CA GLU A 173 20.24 3.99 2.23
C GLU A 173 21.21 2.99 2.86
N LEU A 174 22.31 2.72 2.15
CA LEU A 174 23.39 1.90 2.67
C LEU A 174 24.32 2.73 3.57
N LYS A 175 24.30 2.46 4.87
CA LYS A 175 25.16 3.08 5.89
C LYS A 175 25.93 2.02 6.67
N ASP A 176 27.24 2.21 6.78
CA ASP A 176 28.13 1.28 7.50
C ASP A 176 27.98 -0.19 7.06
N GLY A 177 27.74 -0.39 5.76
CA GLY A 177 27.56 -1.71 5.14
C GLY A 177 26.17 -2.33 5.35
N LYS A 178 25.21 -1.60 5.91
CA LYS A 178 23.83 -2.05 6.09
C LYS A 178 22.82 -1.01 5.62
N PHE A 179 21.77 -1.49 4.98
CA PHE A 179 20.64 -0.68 4.58
C PHE A 179 19.75 -0.33 5.78
N ASP A 180 19.28 0.91 5.77
CA ASP A 180 18.33 1.46 6.72
C ASP A 180 17.48 2.55 6.04
N PHE A 181 16.41 3.01 6.69
CA PHE A 181 15.59 4.10 6.19
C PHE A 181 16.28 5.46 6.33
N LYS A 182 16.22 6.28 5.28
CA LYS A 182 16.62 7.68 5.29
C LYS A 182 15.77 8.45 6.27
N LYS A 183 16.40 9.19 7.19
CA LYS A 183 15.70 10.05 8.18
C LYS A 183 14.75 11.07 7.57
N ASN A 184 15.05 11.55 6.37
CA ASN A 184 14.30 12.60 5.68
C ASN A 184 13.61 12.03 4.42
N ARG A 185 13.20 10.76 4.45
CA ARG A 185 12.43 10.17 3.35
C ARG A 185 11.06 10.84 3.24
N ARG A 186 10.44 10.72 2.06
CA ARG A 186 9.07 11.17 1.84
C ARG A 186 8.14 10.37 2.76
N ASN A 187 7.10 11.04 3.24
CA ASN A 187 6.04 10.40 4.01
C ASN A 187 5.31 9.34 3.17
N PHE A 188 4.87 8.27 3.81
CA PHE A 188 4.22 7.17 3.10
C PHE A 188 3.02 6.64 3.86
N VAL A 189 2.11 6.02 3.11
CA VAL A 189 1.03 5.17 3.64
C VAL A 189 1.40 3.72 3.44
N PHE A 190 1.13 2.90 4.45
CA PHE A 190 1.32 1.46 4.39
C PHE A 190 -0.04 0.80 4.19
N ASP A 191 -0.25 0.23 3.02
CA ASP A 191 -1.53 -0.29 2.57
C ASP A 191 -1.46 -1.81 2.39
N ILE A 192 -2.45 -2.50 2.95
CA ILE A 192 -2.56 -3.96 2.91
C ILE A 192 -3.91 -4.29 2.28
N ASP A 193 -3.90 -4.72 1.03
CA ASP A 193 -5.00 -5.54 0.52
C ASP A 193 -4.85 -6.96 1.08
N LEU A 194 -5.93 -7.51 1.63
CA LEU A 194 -5.89 -8.85 2.21
C LEU A 194 -5.67 -9.92 1.13
N ASP A 195 -6.02 -9.64 -0.13
CA ASP A 195 -5.92 -10.64 -1.18
C ASP A 195 -4.48 -11.05 -1.54
N CYS A 196 -3.46 -10.27 -1.14
CA CYS A 196 -2.03 -10.61 -1.26
C CYS A 196 -1.62 -11.82 -0.40
N PHE A 197 -2.52 -12.28 0.48
CA PHE A 197 -2.39 -13.51 1.24
C PHE A 197 -3.44 -14.56 0.84
N SER A 198 -4.02 -14.40 -0.35
CA SER A 198 -4.89 -15.39 -0.97
C SER A 198 -4.15 -16.15 -2.07
N THR A 199 -4.67 -17.31 -2.45
CA THR A 199 -4.13 -18.08 -3.58
C THR A 199 -5.24 -18.83 -4.29
N ARG A 200 -5.02 -19.12 -5.56
CA ARG A 200 -5.97 -19.84 -6.41
C ARG A 200 -5.60 -21.32 -6.52
N ILE A 201 -6.47 -22.17 -5.98
CA ILE A 201 -6.40 -23.62 -6.17
C ILE A 201 -7.54 -24.03 -7.10
N MET A 202 -7.18 -24.43 -8.32
CA MET A 202 -8.12 -24.71 -9.41
C MET A 202 -8.98 -23.49 -9.77
N ASP A 203 -10.28 -23.54 -9.48
CA ASP A 203 -11.28 -22.50 -9.73
C ASP A 203 -11.70 -21.76 -8.45
N LYS A 204 -10.99 -21.99 -7.33
CA LYS A 204 -11.30 -21.39 -6.04
C LYS A 204 -10.15 -20.55 -5.54
N THR A 205 -10.47 -19.32 -5.16
CA THR A 205 -9.60 -18.50 -4.33
C THR A 205 -9.82 -18.83 -2.86
N ILE A 206 -8.73 -19.02 -2.12
CA ILE A 206 -8.75 -19.34 -0.69
C ILE A 206 -7.65 -18.54 0.02
N ALA A 207 -7.78 -18.36 1.32
CA ALA A 207 -6.66 -17.86 2.13
C ALA A 207 -5.48 -18.84 2.05
N ILE A 208 -4.25 -18.33 1.90
CA ILE A 208 -3.05 -19.13 2.07
C ILE A 208 -3.04 -19.67 3.52
N PRO A 209 -2.70 -20.96 3.75
CA PRO A 209 -2.62 -21.50 5.10
C PRO A 209 -1.76 -20.63 6.02
N GLU A 210 -2.28 -20.31 7.20
CA GLU A 210 -1.67 -19.35 8.13
C GLU A 210 -0.27 -19.78 8.53
N GLU A 211 -0.03 -21.08 8.68
CA GLU A 211 1.26 -21.65 9.06
C GLU A 211 2.34 -21.33 8.03
N ILE A 212 1.99 -21.29 6.73
CA ILE A 212 2.92 -20.99 5.65
C ILE A 212 3.28 -19.49 5.69
N ILE A 213 2.29 -18.62 5.85
CA ILE A 213 2.53 -17.17 5.88
C ILE A 213 3.31 -16.78 7.13
N ILE A 214 2.95 -17.32 8.29
CA ILE A 214 3.67 -17.08 9.55
C ILE A 214 5.12 -17.55 9.41
N GLU A 215 5.35 -18.75 8.88
CA GLU A 215 6.70 -19.24 8.63
C GLU A 215 7.47 -18.27 7.71
N ARG A 216 6.91 -17.89 6.55
CA ARG A 216 7.56 -16.96 5.61
C ARG A 216 7.85 -15.58 6.19
N LEU A 217 6.96 -15.04 7.01
CA LEU A 217 7.14 -13.72 7.60
C LEU A 217 8.11 -13.72 8.78
N THR A 218 8.13 -14.80 9.56
CA THR A 218 8.94 -14.90 10.79
C THR A 218 10.27 -15.60 10.61
N GLU A 219 10.46 -16.36 9.52
CA GLU A 219 11.71 -17.03 9.19
C GLU A 219 12.86 -16.02 9.17
N HIS A 220 13.97 -16.41 9.80
CA HIS A 220 15.14 -15.56 9.85
C HIS A 220 15.77 -15.41 8.47
N SER A 221 15.65 -14.22 7.89
CA SER A 221 16.39 -13.88 6.70
C SER A 221 17.88 -13.76 7.06
N ARG A 222 18.76 -14.24 6.18
CA ARG A 222 20.19 -13.88 6.25
C ARG A 222 20.30 -12.40 5.89
N ALA A 223 20.07 -11.54 6.89
CA ALA A 223 20.17 -10.09 6.81
C ALA A 223 21.65 -9.67 6.76
N SER A 224 22.32 -10.02 5.68
CA SER A 224 23.74 -9.67 5.47
C SER A 224 23.94 -8.17 5.38
N TYR A 225 22.94 -7.45 4.85
CA TYR A 225 23.06 -6.04 4.51
C TYR A 225 21.86 -5.19 4.96
N HIS A 226 21.07 -5.61 5.94
CA HIS A 226 20.08 -4.75 6.61
C HIS A 226 19.92 -5.14 8.09
N TYR A 227 19.12 -4.36 8.84
CA TYR A 227 18.91 -4.58 10.27
C TYR A 227 17.69 -5.44 10.61
N HIS A 228 16.80 -5.68 9.66
CA HIS A 228 15.61 -6.53 9.86
C HIS A 228 15.98 -8.00 9.76
N TYR A 229 15.74 -8.81 10.79
CA TYR A 229 16.09 -10.23 10.79
C TYR A 229 14.96 -11.12 10.26
N SER A 230 13.82 -10.55 9.86
CA SER A 230 12.69 -11.21 9.21
C SER A 230 11.82 -10.20 8.46
N SER A 231 10.98 -10.66 7.54
CA SER A 231 10.02 -9.80 6.82
C SER A 231 8.99 -9.18 7.77
N GLN A 232 8.58 -9.91 8.81
CA GLN A 232 7.70 -9.39 9.85
C GLN A 232 8.31 -8.16 10.55
N GLN A 233 9.60 -8.21 10.90
CA GLN A 233 10.27 -7.08 11.54
C GLN A 233 10.36 -5.85 10.62
N PHE A 234 10.56 -6.08 9.33
CA PHE A 234 10.54 -5.02 8.32
C PHE A 234 9.14 -4.38 8.20
N MET A 235 8.10 -5.20 8.03
CA MET A 235 6.71 -4.71 7.94
C MET A 235 6.26 -4.00 9.21
N LYS A 236 6.60 -4.51 10.41
CA LYS A 236 6.32 -3.82 11.68
C LYS A 236 7.02 -2.46 11.78
N GLN A 237 8.25 -2.34 11.25
CA GLN A 237 8.92 -1.03 11.19
C GLN A 237 8.21 -0.07 10.22
N LEU A 238 7.76 -0.56 9.06
CA LEU A 238 6.96 0.23 8.13
C LEU A 238 5.65 0.70 8.76
N ILE A 239 4.92 -0.18 9.45
CA ILE A 239 3.71 0.17 10.20
C ILE A 239 3.98 1.29 11.21
N ARG A 240 5.08 1.22 11.96
CA ARG A 240 5.44 2.25 12.95
C ARG A 240 5.76 3.60 12.31
N GLU A 241 6.43 3.60 11.16
CA GLU A 241 6.88 4.83 10.51
C GLU A 241 5.86 5.44 9.53
N ALA A 242 4.81 4.70 9.16
CA ALA A 242 3.82 5.17 8.21
C ALA A 242 3.03 6.37 8.77
N GLU A 243 2.58 7.26 7.89
CA GLU A 243 1.62 8.31 8.29
C GLU A 243 0.27 7.69 8.70
N MET A 244 -0.11 6.62 8.04
CA MET A 244 -1.34 5.88 8.27
C MET A 244 -1.15 4.46 7.75
N VAL A 245 -1.86 3.52 8.38
CA VAL A 245 -2.02 2.17 7.86
C VAL A 245 -3.44 1.99 7.33
N THR A 246 -3.56 1.37 6.17
CA THR A 246 -4.84 0.99 5.57
C THR A 246 -4.91 -0.52 5.36
N ILE A 247 -6.10 -1.09 5.56
CA ILE A 247 -6.40 -2.49 5.28
C ILE A 247 -7.66 -2.57 4.43
N CYS A 248 -7.54 -3.16 3.24
CA CYS A 248 -8.65 -3.40 2.35
C CYS A 248 -9.07 -4.88 2.39
N TYR A 249 -10.36 -5.14 2.56
CA TYR A 249 -10.88 -6.50 2.70
C TYR A 249 -11.08 -7.24 1.37
N GLU A 250 -11.47 -6.50 0.33
CA GLU A 250 -11.83 -7.01 -1.00
C GLU A 250 -12.36 -8.45 -1.00
N ASN A 251 -13.49 -8.62 -0.32
CA ASN A 251 -14.01 -9.95 0.01
C ASN A 251 -14.12 -10.86 -1.24
N GLY A 252 -14.38 -10.30 -2.43
CA GLY A 252 -14.41 -11.05 -3.69
C GLY A 252 -13.04 -11.62 -4.08
N CYS A 253 -11.99 -10.81 -4.00
CA CYS A 253 -10.62 -11.18 -4.33
C CYS A 253 -10.05 -12.20 -3.34
N CYS A 254 -10.45 -12.13 -2.07
CA CYS A 254 -10.03 -13.09 -1.05
C CYS A 254 -10.68 -14.49 -1.14
N GLY A 255 -11.66 -14.72 -2.02
CA GLY A 255 -12.46 -15.96 -2.05
C GLY A 255 -13.69 -15.96 -1.15
N GLY A 256 -14.14 -14.77 -0.75
CA GLY A 256 -15.34 -14.52 0.06
C GLY A 256 -15.01 -14.05 1.48
N ILE A 257 -16.03 -13.49 2.15
CA ILE A 257 -15.93 -12.90 3.49
C ILE A 257 -15.28 -13.81 4.55
N ARG A 258 -15.50 -15.13 4.45
CA ARG A 258 -14.92 -16.09 5.40
C ARG A 258 -13.41 -16.21 5.24
N GLU A 259 -12.91 -16.18 4.01
CA GLU A 259 -11.49 -16.29 3.74
C GLU A 259 -10.79 -14.96 4.04
N ALA A 260 -11.38 -13.82 3.66
CA ALA A 260 -10.89 -12.50 4.05
C ALA A 260 -10.72 -12.36 5.58
N HIS A 261 -11.70 -12.79 6.38
CA HIS A 261 -11.57 -12.75 7.84
C HIS A 261 -10.46 -13.67 8.39
N LYS A 262 -10.17 -14.81 7.75
CA LYS A 262 -9.02 -15.63 8.17
C LYS A 262 -7.72 -14.88 7.95
N ILE A 263 -7.58 -14.28 6.78
CA ILE A 263 -6.39 -13.49 6.42
C ILE A 263 -6.27 -12.32 7.39
N PHE A 264 -7.34 -11.57 7.63
CA PHE A 264 -7.35 -10.45 8.56
C PHE A 264 -6.91 -10.85 9.96
N ASN A 265 -7.43 -11.96 10.50
CA ASN A 265 -7.03 -12.45 11.83
C ASN A 265 -5.54 -12.81 11.88
N MET A 266 -5.00 -13.40 10.81
CA MET A 266 -3.57 -13.69 10.69
C MET A 266 -2.76 -12.39 10.64
N VAL A 267 -3.18 -11.41 9.83
CA VAL A 267 -2.53 -10.08 9.72
C VAL A 267 -2.53 -9.36 11.06
N ASP A 268 -3.68 -9.29 11.76
CA ASP A 268 -3.79 -8.67 13.08
C ASP A 268 -2.88 -9.37 14.11
N TYR A 269 -2.84 -10.71 14.11
CA TYR A 269 -1.95 -11.48 14.98
C TYR A 269 -0.47 -11.21 14.69
N VAL A 270 -0.06 -11.32 13.43
CA VAL A 270 1.36 -11.32 13.04
C VAL A 270 1.94 -9.90 13.04
N LEU A 271 1.18 -8.90 12.59
CA LEU A 271 1.69 -7.55 12.38
C LEU A 271 1.27 -6.58 13.49
N PHE A 272 0.13 -6.80 14.13
CA PHE A 272 -0.44 -5.85 15.11
C PHE A 272 -0.61 -6.43 16.52
N ASP A 273 -0.17 -7.68 16.75
CA ASP A 273 -0.26 -8.36 18.05
C ASP A 273 -1.71 -8.40 18.59
N ASN A 274 -2.70 -8.60 17.70
CA ASN A 274 -4.14 -8.62 17.98
C ASN A 274 -4.71 -7.31 18.54
N GLN A 275 -4.10 -6.16 18.22
CA GLN A 275 -4.53 -4.86 18.72
C GLN A 275 -5.65 -4.22 17.88
N ILE A 276 -5.87 -4.67 16.65
CA ILE A 276 -6.95 -4.13 15.80
C ILE A 276 -8.29 -4.70 16.24
N GLY A 277 -8.35 -6.03 16.38
CA GLY A 277 -9.55 -6.79 16.72
C GLY A 277 -10.63 -6.72 15.64
N ASN A 278 -11.46 -7.77 15.57
CA ASN A 278 -12.71 -7.75 14.81
C ASN A 278 -13.69 -6.74 15.42
#